data_AF-A0A6G4WNC9-F1
#
_entry.id   AF-A0A6G4WNC9-F1
#
_cell.length_a   1.000
_cell.length_b   1.000
_cell.length_c   1.000
_cell.angle_alpha   90.00
_cell.angle_beta   90.00
_cell.angle_gamma   90.00
#
_symmetry.space_group_name_H-M   'P 1'
#
loop_
_entity.id
_entity.type
_entity.pdbx_description
1 polymer ?
#
loop_
_entity_poly.entity_id
_entity_poly.type
_entity_poly.pdbx_seq_one_letter_code
_entity_poly.pdbx_strand_id
1 'polypeptide(L)'
;PIDFEWLIANLEIEKISHGIDGTQLKDIETFCLGPKAIFSAEAYVLGLFQLYPTLYLHKATRGAEKIYSELLINVFECVKQGMLEYTGLNKSHPLSVFAVNPESPQHVLNLDDTVIWGALSLLEFSKHKGISEAAVRLRDRHLFKCCDIRLELVPAFGENDKDRVKIDEACASIEEKIKERNAEWKRSDSEGLTRILVDKAQRAPYRKFDDSKGPLNQIRIVAEDGTVKDLGLVSDVVGAIRPFKLFRAYHAPSDEEARKFILDIVHEEIKNAN
;
A
#
# COMPACT_ATOMS: atom_id res chain seq x y z
N PRO A 1 -4.13 -21.73 -10.24
CA PRO A 1 -3.81 -20.97 -11.48
C PRO A 1 -5.08 -20.32 -12.01
N ILE A 2 -5.01 -19.08 -12.50
CA ILE A 2 -6.19 -18.38 -13.06
C ILE A 2 -6.41 -18.92 -14.49
N ASP A 3 -7.60 -19.45 -14.77
CA ASP A 3 -7.99 -19.87 -16.11
C ASP A 3 -8.60 -18.70 -16.88
N PHE A 4 -7.73 -17.90 -17.47
CA PHE A 4 -8.14 -16.71 -18.21
C PHE A 4 -8.85 -17.04 -19.52
N GLU A 5 -8.46 -18.13 -20.19
CA GLU A 5 -9.10 -18.58 -21.42
C GLU A 5 -10.57 -18.92 -21.18
N TRP A 6 -10.88 -19.64 -20.11
CA TRP A 6 -12.27 -19.95 -19.74
C TRP A 6 -13.09 -18.71 -19.37
N LEU A 7 -12.49 -17.75 -18.66
CA LEU A 7 -13.16 -16.48 -18.31
C LEU A 7 -13.55 -15.69 -19.56
N ILE A 8 -12.64 -15.58 -20.53
CA ILE A 8 -12.91 -14.87 -21.78
C ILE A 8 -13.93 -15.63 -22.64
N ALA A 9 -13.85 -16.96 -22.69
CA ALA A 9 -14.79 -17.79 -23.46
C ALA A 9 -16.24 -17.72 -22.94
N ASN A 10 -16.45 -17.32 -21.70
CA ASN A 10 -17.77 -17.17 -21.07
C ASN A 10 -18.13 -15.70 -20.80
N LEU A 11 -17.42 -14.76 -21.42
CA LEU A 11 -17.73 -13.33 -21.33
C LEU A 11 -18.88 -12.99 -22.27
N GLU A 12 -19.92 -12.38 -21.73
CA GLU A 12 -21.16 -12.02 -22.42
C GLU A 12 -21.44 -10.52 -22.22
N ILE A 13 -22.24 -9.93 -23.10
CA ILE A 13 -22.69 -8.54 -22.96
C ILE A 13 -24.16 -8.58 -22.55
N GLU A 14 -24.47 -8.00 -21.39
CA GLU A 14 -25.83 -7.94 -20.87
C GLU A 14 -26.21 -6.51 -20.49
N LYS A 15 -27.52 -6.25 -20.47
CA LYS A 15 -28.09 -4.98 -20.01
C LYS A 15 -28.48 -5.09 -18.55
N ILE A 16 -27.89 -4.23 -17.73
CA ILE A 16 -28.24 -4.11 -16.32
C ILE A 16 -29.04 -2.83 -16.08
N SER A 17 -30.22 -2.96 -15.49
CA SER A 17 -31.01 -1.81 -15.04
C SER A 17 -30.41 -1.27 -13.74
N HIS A 18 -30.12 0.03 -13.70
CA HIS A 18 -29.63 0.71 -12.51
C HIS A 18 -30.72 1.63 -11.96
N GLY A 19 -30.95 1.62 -10.65
CA GLY A 19 -31.82 2.58 -9.98
C GLY A 19 -31.08 3.16 -8.79
N ILE A 20 -31.02 4.50 -8.71
CA ILE A 20 -30.62 5.22 -7.50
C ILE A 20 -31.90 5.87 -6.96
N ASP A 21 -32.20 5.66 -5.68
CA ASP A 21 -33.31 6.33 -4.97
C ASP A 21 -34.65 6.32 -5.73
N GLY A 22 -35.10 5.14 -6.18
CA GLY A 22 -36.42 4.96 -6.79
C GLY A 22 -36.59 5.56 -8.20
N THR A 23 -35.54 6.12 -8.79
CA THR A 23 -35.55 6.62 -10.17
C THR A 23 -34.87 5.58 -11.06
N GLN A 24 -35.63 4.93 -11.95
CA GLN A 24 -35.05 4.02 -12.95
C GLN A 24 -34.14 4.82 -13.90
N LEU A 25 -32.83 4.55 -13.85
CA LEU A 25 -31.90 5.02 -14.87
C LEU A 25 -31.91 4.07 -16.06
N LYS A 26 -31.46 4.60 -17.20
CA LYS A 26 -31.30 3.89 -18.47
C LYS A 26 -30.45 2.63 -18.28
N ASP A 27 -30.83 1.53 -18.93
CA ASP A 27 -30.04 0.30 -18.94
C ASP A 27 -28.61 0.56 -19.42
N ILE A 28 -27.65 -0.05 -18.73
CA ILE A 28 -26.23 0.02 -19.08
C ILE A 28 -25.81 -1.34 -19.60
N GLU A 29 -25.21 -1.37 -20.78
CA GLU A 29 -24.55 -2.56 -21.31
C GLU A 29 -23.22 -2.77 -20.59
N THR A 30 -22.99 -3.99 -20.08
CA THR A 30 -21.76 -4.33 -19.39
C THR A 30 -21.37 -5.78 -19.64
N PHE A 31 -20.12 -6.11 -19.34
CA PHE A 31 -19.64 -7.47 -19.39
C PHE A 31 -20.15 -8.27 -18.20
N CYS A 32 -20.76 -9.42 -18.50
CA CYS A 32 -21.16 -10.43 -17.53
C CYS A 32 -20.46 -11.75 -17.85
N LEU A 33 -20.39 -12.65 -16.88
CA LEU A 33 -19.93 -14.01 -17.08
C LEU A 33 -21.12 -14.96 -17.10
N GLY A 34 -21.14 -15.87 -18.05
CA GLY A 34 -22.15 -16.92 -18.12
C GLY A 34 -22.13 -17.84 -16.88
N PRO A 35 -23.20 -18.62 -16.66
CA PRO A 35 -23.38 -19.42 -15.43
C PRO A 35 -22.27 -20.46 -15.20
N LYS A 36 -21.59 -20.90 -16.26
CA LYS A 36 -20.51 -21.89 -16.22
C LYS A 36 -19.17 -21.33 -15.75
N ALA A 37 -19.04 -20.02 -15.60
CA ALA A 37 -17.78 -19.36 -15.26
C ALA A 37 -17.64 -18.99 -13.78
N ILE A 38 -18.61 -19.35 -12.92
CA ILE A 38 -18.58 -19.03 -11.48
C ILE A 38 -17.27 -19.46 -10.84
N PHE A 39 -16.89 -20.73 -10.96
CA PHE A 39 -15.66 -21.25 -10.33
C PHE A 39 -14.38 -20.59 -10.87
N SER A 40 -14.33 -20.27 -12.17
CA SER A 40 -13.19 -19.55 -12.75
C SER A 40 -13.14 -18.09 -12.26
N ALA A 41 -14.29 -17.46 -12.03
CA ALA A 41 -14.39 -16.13 -11.43
C ALA A 41 -13.95 -16.13 -9.97
N GLU A 42 -14.33 -17.16 -9.19
CA GLU A 42 -13.85 -17.37 -7.82
C GLU A 42 -12.32 -17.51 -7.80
N ALA A 43 -11.78 -18.38 -8.66
CA ALA A 43 -10.34 -18.61 -8.77
C ALA A 43 -9.58 -17.33 -9.17
N TYR A 44 -10.17 -16.50 -10.05
CA TYR A 44 -9.63 -15.19 -10.40
C TYR A 44 -9.58 -14.24 -9.20
N VAL A 45 -10.71 -14.07 -8.49
CA VAL A 45 -10.80 -13.18 -7.32
C VAL A 45 -9.82 -13.63 -6.23
N LEU A 46 -9.80 -14.92 -5.91
CA LEU A 46 -8.91 -15.48 -4.90
C LEU A 46 -7.44 -15.36 -5.33
N GLY A 47 -7.12 -15.70 -6.58
CA GLY A 47 -5.78 -15.60 -7.13
C GLY A 47 -5.25 -14.17 -7.07
N LEU A 48 -6.04 -13.20 -7.56
CA LEU A 48 -5.69 -11.78 -7.48
C LEU A 48 -5.52 -11.32 -6.03
N PHE A 49 -6.42 -11.71 -5.13
CA PHE A 49 -6.34 -11.35 -3.72
C PHE A 49 -5.07 -11.89 -3.06
N GLN A 50 -4.66 -13.12 -3.36
CA GLN A 50 -3.47 -13.75 -2.80
C GLN A 50 -2.16 -13.09 -3.28
N LEU A 51 -2.12 -12.47 -4.47
CA LEU A 51 -0.93 -11.73 -4.93
C LEU A 51 -0.60 -10.53 -4.03
N TYR A 52 -1.59 -9.94 -3.36
CA TYR A 52 -1.37 -8.79 -2.48
C TYR A 52 -0.48 -9.13 -1.28
N PRO A 53 -0.88 -10.02 -0.34
CA PRO A 53 -0.04 -10.33 0.82
C PRO A 53 1.29 -11.00 0.44
N THR A 54 1.33 -11.77 -0.65
CA THR A 54 2.51 -12.58 -1.02
C THR A 54 3.55 -11.82 -1.84
N LEU A 55 3.13 -10.88 -2.70
CA LEU A 55 4.03 -10.16 -3.60
C LEU A 55 3.94 -8.64 -3.38
N TYR A 56 2.78 -8.03 -3.63
CA TYR A 56 2.66 -6.56 -3.69
C TYR A 56 2.86 -5.88 -2.34
N LEU A 57 2.39 -6.51 -1.27
CA LEU A 57 2.47 -6.04 0.10
C LEU A 57 3.45 -6.88 0.93
N HIS A 58 4.43 -7.52 0.27
CA HIS A 58 5.46 -8.25 0.97
C HIS A 58 6.36 -7.28 1.76
N LYS A 59 6.66 -7.62 3.03
CA LYS A 59 7.36 -6.74 3.97
C LYS A 59 8.72 -6.23 3.48
N ALA A 60 9.48 -7.05 2.75
CA ALA A 60 10.78 -6.63 2.23
C ALA A 60 10.64 -5.60 1.09
N THR A 61 9.69 -5.83 0.18
CA THR A 61 9.41 -4.94 -0.95
C THR A 61 8.90 -3.59 -0.45
N ARG A 62 7.93 -3.63 0.47
CA ARG A 62 7.38 -2.43 1.11
C ARG A 62 8.41 -1.70 1.95
N GLY A 63 9.27 -2.41 2.67
CA GLY A 63 10.38 -1.80 3.42
C GLY A 63 11.35 -1.04 2.51
N ALA A 64 11.72 -1.62 1.36
CA ALA A 64 12.53 -0.94 0.35
C ALA A 64 11.83 0.29 -0.23
N GLU A 65 10.55 0.19 -0.57
CA GLU A 65 9.72 1.31 -1.05
C GLU A 65 9.67 2.47 -0.04
N LYS A 66 9.62 2.17 1.26
CA LYS A 66 9.63 3.20 2.32
C LYS A 66 10.97 3.93 2.39
N ILE A 67 12.09 3.20 2.31
CA ILE A 67 13.43 3.83 2.25
C ILE A 67 13.55 4.68 0.97
N TYR A 68 13.06 4.16 -0.16
CA TYR A 68 13.05 4.89 -1.43
C TYR A 68 12.21 6.17 -1.38
N SER A 69 11.03 6.11 -0.76
CA SER A 69 10.17 7.27 -0.56
C SER A 69 10.87 8.35 0.29
N GLU A 70 11.47 7.96 1.42
CA GLU A 70 12.24 8.90 2.26
C GLU A 70 13.44 9.49 1.51
N LEU A 71 14.14 8.70 0.70
CA LEU A 71 15.24 9.20 -0.13
C LEU A 71 14.75 10.32 -1.07
N LEU A 72 13.69 10.07 -1.83
CA LEU A 72 13.15 11.04 -2.77
C LEU A 72 12.58 12.28 -2.08
N ILE A 73 11.84 12.11 -0.98
CA ILE A 73 11.31 13.23 -0.20
C ILE A 73 12.45 14.15 0.25
N ASN A 74 13.47 13.60 0.89
CA ASN A 74 14.61 14.39 1.38
C ASN A 74 15.37 15.07 0.23
N VAL A 75 15.61 14.36 -0.89
CA VAL A 75 16.25 14.96 -2.07
C VAL A 75 15.42 16.14 -2.61
N PHE A 76 14.13 15.96 -2.79
CA PHE A 76 13.26 16.99 -3.34
C PHE A 76 13.06 18.18 -2.39
N GLU A 77 13.01 17.93 -1.08
CA GLU A 77 12.98 18.98 -0.07
C GLU A 77 14.28 19.81 -0.09
N CYS A 78 15.44 19.17 -0.13
CA CYS A 78 16.72 19.88 -0.26
C CYS A 78 16.77 20.74 -1.53
N VAL A 79 16.34 20.20 -2.67
CA VAL A 79 16.35 20.98 -3.93
C VAL A 79 15.38 22.16 -3.87
N LYS A 80 14.17 21.97 -3.34
CA LYS A 80 13.18 23.05 -3.18
C LYS A 80 13.63 24.15 -2.22
N GLN A 81 14.42 23.80 -1.20
CA GLN A 81 15.00 24.73 -0.25
C GLN A 81 16.29 25.40 -0.76
N GLY A 82 16.72 25.11 -2.00
CA GLY A 82 17.94 25.65 -2.59
C GLY A 82 19.23 25.02 -2.06
N MET A 83 19.15 23.92 -1.33
CA MET A 83 20.27 23.19 -0.71
C MET A 83 20.75 22.03 -1.59
N LEU A 84 20.82 22.23 -2.91
CA LEU A 84 21.16 21.16 -3.86
C LEU A 84 22.53 20.53 -3.56
N GLU A 85 23.50 21.35 -3.14
CA GLU A 85 24.86 20.95 -2.76
C GLU A 85 24.91 19.98 -1.58
N TYR A 86 23.83 19.87 -0.79
CA TYR A 86 23.74 18.89 0.28
C TYR A 86 23.38 17.50 -0.24
N THR A 87 22.74 17.38 -1.41
CA THR A 87 22.26 16.10 -1.96
C THR A 87 23.35 15.26 -2.65
N GLY A 88 24.44 15.90 -3.11
CA GLY A 88 25.44 15.26 -3.98
C GLY A 88 25.09 15.28 -5.48
N LEU A 89 23.88 15.73 -5.86
CA LEU A 89 23.48 15.88 -7.25
C LEU A 89 23.92 17.23 -7.83
N ASN A 90 24.13 17.28 -9.15
CA ASN A 90 24.37 18.53 -9.88
C ASN A 90 23.06 19.15 -10.40
N LYS A 91 23.11 20.41 -10.83
CA LYS A 91 21.93 21.18 -11.31
C LYS A 91 21.28 20.59 -12.57
N SER A 92 22.09 19.95 -13.42
CA SER A 92 21.64 19.30 -14.66
C SER A 92 21.12 17.88 -14.46
N HIS A 93 21.24 17.31 -13.26
CA HIS A 93 20.80 15.94 -13.01
C HIS A 93 19.27 15.85 -13.16
N PRO A 94 18.71 14.83 -13.84
CA PRO A 94 17.27 14.77 -14.10
C PRO A 94 16.40 14.87 -12.84
N LEU A 95 16.80 14.21 -11.74
CA LEU A 95 16.12 14.35 -10.44
C LEU A 95 16.09 15.80 -9.92
N SER A 96 17.20 16.53 -10.05
CA SER A 96 17.29 17.93 -9.63
C SER A 96 16.39 18.82 -10.49
N VAL A 97 16.42 18.60 -11.81
CA VAL A 97 15.62 19.36 -12.78
C VAL A 97 14.13 19.11 -12.56
N PHE A 98 13.74 17.85 -12.35
CA PHE A 98 12.38 17.47 -12.02
C PHE A 98 11.90 18.08 -10.70
N ALA A 99 12.73 18.05 -9.66
CA ALA A 99 12.37 18.60 -8.35
C ALA A 99 12.08 20.11 -8.37
N VAL A 100 12.74 20.86 -9.27
CA VAL A 100 12.51 22.31 -9.47
C VAL A 100 11.19 22.58 -10.20
N ASN A 101 10.83 21.77 -11.20
CA ASN A 101 9.60 21.93 -11.97
C ASN A 101 8.97 20.57 -12.32
N PRO A 102 8.22 19.95 -11.39
CA PRO A 102 7.66 18.61 -11.56
C PRO A 102 6.47 18.56 -12.53
N GLU A 103 5.83 19.70 -12.81
CA GLU A 103 4.68 19.81 -13.72
C GLU A 103 5.09 19.73 -15.20
N SER A 104 6.39 19.77 -15.51
CA SER A 104 6.90 19.68 -16.88
C SER A 104 6.89 18.23 -17.37
N PRO A 105 6.10 17.90 -18.41
CA PRO A 105 6.10 16.55 -18.98
C PRO A 105 7.48 16.14 -19.49
N GLN A 106 8.26 17.09 -20.01
CA GLN A 106 9.61 16.81 -20.50
C GLN A 106 10.56 16.40 -19.37
N HIS A 107 10.39 16.96 -18.16
CA HIS A 107 11.21 16.56 -17.02
C HIS A 107 10.84 15.16 -16.54
N VAL A 108 9.54 14.81 -16.56
CA VAL A 108 9.05 13.46 -16.25
C VAL A 108 9.61 12.44 -17.25
N LEU A 109 9.60 12.75 -18.55
CA LEU A 109 10.11 11.85 -19.59
C LEU A 109 11.62 11.60 -19.51
N ASN A 110 12.35 12.45 -18.78
CA ASN A 110 13.78 12.28 -18.52
C ASN A 110 14.05 11.43 -17.27
N LEU A 111 13.01 10.90 -16.61
CA LEU A 111 13.13 10.00 -15.47
C LEU A 111 12.85 8.57 -15.90
N ASP A 112 13.73 7.68 -15.47
CA ASP A 112 13.53 6.23 -15.53
C ASP A 112 14.30 5.58 -14.37
N ASP A 113 14.18 4.25 -14.26
CA ASP A 113 14.88 3.50 -13.22
C ASP A 113 16.40 3.69 -13.28
N THR A 114 16.99 3.83 -14.47
CA THR A 114 18.45 3.98 -14.61
C THR A 114 18.94 5.31 -14.06
N VAL A 115 18.16 6.38 -14.21
CA VAL A 115 18.44 7.69 -13.57
C VAL A 115 18.46 7.55 -12.06
N ILE A 116 17.47 6.86 -11.49
CA ILE A 116 17.36 6.64 -10.05
C ILE A 116 18.53 5.79 -9.54
N TRP A 117 18.77 4.64 -10.17
CA TRP A 117 19.83 3.71 -9.78
C TRP A 117 21.22 4.35 -9.93
N GLY A 118 21.46 5.09 -11.01
CA GLY A 118 22.70 5.83 -11.23
C GLY A 118 22.90 6.95 -10.20
N ALA A 119 21.82 7.59 -9.75
CA ALA A 119 21.88 8.62 -8.73
C ALA A 119 22.31 8.09 -7.36
N LEU A 120 22.03 6.81 -7.01
CA LEU A 120 22.37 6.28 -5.68
C LEU A 120 23.86 6.42 -5.33
N SER A 121 24.75 6.22 -6.30
CA SER A 121 26.20 6.38 -6.12
C SER A 121 26.64 7.85 -5.96
N LEU A 122 25.82 8.81 -6.36
CA LEU A 122 26.06 10.23 -6.10
C LEU A 122 25.48 10.62 -4.73
N LEU A 123 24.28 10.14 -4.43
CA LEU A 123 23.52 10.42 -3.22
C LEU A 123 24.19 9.83 -1.96
N GLU A 124 24.99 8.75 -2.07
CA GLU A 124 25.74 8.22 -0.93
C GLU A 124 26.72 9.24 -0.32
N PHE A 125 27.22 10.18 -1.12
CA PHE A 125 28.13 11.24 -0.67
C PHE A 125 27.41 12.53 -0.23
N SER A 126 26.07 12.47 -0.14
CA SER A 126 25.25 13.53 0.39
C SER A 126 25.69 13.94 1.80
N LYS A 127 25.72 15.25 2.05
CA LYS A 127 25.93 15.82 3.39
C LYS A 127 24.70 15.65 4.27
N HIS A 128 23.53 15.42 3.67
CA HIS A 128 22.31 15.11 4.40
C HIS A 128 22.28 13.61 4.73
N LYS A 129 22.46 13.25 6.01
CA LYS A 129 22.59 11.84 6.43
C LYS A 129 21.41 10.96 6.02
N GLY A 130 20.19 11.50 6.02
CA GLY A 130 19.01 10.73 5.60
C GLY A 130 19.04 10.32 4.13
N ILE A 131 19.67 11.14 3.27
CA ILE A 131 19.83 10.85 1.85
C ILE A 131 20.95 9.82 1.67
N SER A 132 22.12 10.06 2.27
CA SER A 132 23.26 9.16 2.11
C SER A 132 22.99 7.77 2.69
N GLU A 133 22.39 7.70 3.89
CA GLU A 133 22.00 6.42 4.49
C GLU A 133 20.96 5.68 3.64
N ALA A 134 19.90 6.35 3.19
CA ALA A 134 18.87 5.71 2.38
C ALA A 134 19.44 5.23 1.02
N ALA A 135 20.33 6.01 0.40
CA ALA A 135 21.00 5.62 -0.84
C ALA A 135 21.86 4.36 -0.68
N VAL A 136 22.70 4.31 0.36
CA VAL A 136 23.54 3.13 0.67
C VAL A 136 22.66 1.91 0.95
N ARG A 137 21.58 2.06 1.72
CA ARG A 137 20.66 0.96 2.05
C ARG A 137 19.99 0.37 0.82
N LEU A 138 19.55 1.21 -0.12
CA LEU A 138 18.91 0.76 -1.34
C LEU A 138 19.91 0.08 -2.28
N ARG A 139 21.09 0.68 -2.48
CA ARG A 139 22.14 0.14 -3.34
C ARG A 139 22.65 -1.20 -2.85
N ASP A 140 22.97 -1.30 -1.56
CA ASP A 140 23.61 -2.48 -0.96
C ASP A 140 22.57 -3.47 -0.42
N ARG A 141 21.27 -3.18 -0.61
CA ARG A 141 20.14 -3.98 -0.11
C ARG A 141 20.15 -4.20 1.41
N HIS A 142 20.69 -3.24 2.17
CA HIS A 142 20.67 -3.21 3.63
C HIS A 142 19.35 -2.63 4.16
N LEU A 143 18.25 -3.35 3.88
CA LEU A 143 16.90 -2.92 4.23
C LEU A 143 16.67 -2.85 5.75
N PHE A 144 15.71 -2.02 6.13
CA PHE A 144 15.22 -1.92 7.50
C PHE A 144 14.58 -3.24 7.99
N LYS A 145 14.66 -3.45 9.30
CA LYS A 145 13.94 -4.54 9.97
C LYS A 145 12.48 -4.16 10.11
N CYS A 146 11.61 -5.15 9.94
CA CYS A 146 10.16 -4.98 9.96
C CYS A 146 9.59 -5.55 11.26
N CYS A 147 8.80 -4.75 11.96
CA CYS A 147 7.89 -5.15 13.03
C CYS A 147 6.46 -5.15 12.47
N ASP A 148 5.83 -6.32 12.36
CA ASP A 148 4.44 -6.43 11.89
C ASP A 148 3.47 -6.22 13.05
N ILE A 149 3.25 -4.96 13.39
CA ILE A 149 2.49 -4.54 14.57
C ILE A 149 1.10 -5.18 14.60
N ARG A 150 0.38 -5.18 13.46
CA ARG A 150 -0.94 -5.79 13.42
C ARG A 150 -0.88 -7.27 13.76
N LEU A 151 0.09 -8.00 13.20
CA LEU A 151 0.24 -9.43 13.44
C LEU A 151 0.56 -9.73 14.91
N GLU A 152 1.36 -8.89 15.58
CA GLU A 152 1.67 -9.02 17.00
C GLU A 152 0.44 -8.77 17.91
N LEU A 153 -0.50 -7.92 17.48
CA LEU A 153 -1.73 -7.65 18.24
C LEU A 153 -2.76 -8.80 18.12
N VAL A 154 -2.78 -9.54 17.01
CA VAL A 154 -3.81 -10.58 16.77
C VAL A 154 -3.88 -11.63 17.90
N PRO A 155 -2.77 -12.23 18.38
CA PRO A 155 -2.83 -13.22 19.47
C PRO A 155 -3.38 -12.68 20.79
N ALA A 156 -3.21 -11.38 21.06
CA ALA A 156 -3.64 -10.76 22.31
C ALA A 156 -5.13 -10.37 22.30
N PHE A 157 -5.65 -9.93 21.15
CA PHE A 157 -7.01 -9.44 21.04
C PHE A 157 -8.00 -10.49 20.52
N GLY A 158 -7.55 -11.43 19.68
CA GLY A 158 -8.40 -12.40 18.98
C GLY A 158 -8.68 -12.03 17.52
N GLU A 159 -9.52 -12.83 16.85
CA GLU A 159 -9.74 -12.76 15.40
C GLU A 159 -11.18 -12.41 14.98
N ASN A 160 -12.09 -12.26 15.94
CA ASN A 160 -13.50 -11.95 15.66
C ASN A 160 -13.68 -10.49 15.23
N ASP A 161 -14.88 -10.11 14.78
CA ASP A 161 -15.12 -8.76 14.25
C ASP A 161 -14.98 -7.65 15.32
N LYS A 162 -15.35 -7.92 16.58
CA LYS A 162 -15.16 -6.97 17.68
C LYS A 162 -13.67 -6.80 18.01
N ASP A 163 -12.92 -7.89 18.03
CA ASP A 163 -11.47 -7.89 18.30
C ASP A 163 -10.73 -7.11 17.21
N ARG A 164 -11.15 -7.24 15.94
CA ARG A 164 -10.56 -6.52 14.80
C ARG A 164 -10.73 -5.01 14.90
N VAL A 165 -11.87 -4.54 15.42
CA VAL A 165 -12.08 -3.11 15.69
C VAL A 165 -11.08 -2.64 16.74
N LYS A 166 -10.90 -3.38 17.83
CA LYS A 166 -9.89 -3.07 18.85
C LYS A 166 -8.46 -3.07 18.29
N ILE A 167 -8.12 -4.02 17.41
CA ILE A 167 -6.82 -4.04 16.74
C ILE A 167 -6.66 -2.80 15.85
N ASP A 168 -7.70 -2.38 15.13
CA ASP A 168 -7.65 -1.18 14.28
C ASP A 168 -7.45 0.10 15.13
N GLU A 169 -8.11 0.20 16.28
CA GLU A 169 -7.96 1.28 17.26
C GLU A 169 -6.54 1.30 17.86
N ALA A 170 -6.04 0.16 18.32
CA ALA A 170 -4.68 0.02 18.83
C ALA A 170 -3.62 0.38 17.76
N CYS A 171 -3.80 -0.06 16.51
CA CYS A 171 -2.93 0.34 15.41
C CYS A 171 -2.92 1.86 15.20
N ALA A 172 -4.09 2.52 15.27
CA ALA A 172 -4.18 3.97 15.14
C ALA A 172 -3.49 4.71 16.31
N SER A 173 -3.66 4.22 17.55
CA SER A 173 -2.96 4.75 18.73
C SER A 173 -1.44 4.66 18.56
N ILE A 174 -0.94 3.49 18.15
CA ILE A 174 0.50 3.25 17.91
C ILE A 174 1.03 4.13 16.77
N GLU A 175 0.26 4.33 15.70
CA GLU A 175 0.62 5.20 14.57
C GLU A 175 0.88 6.64 15.04
N GLU A 176 -0.01 7.21 15.85
CA GLU A 176 0.19 8.56 16.40
C GLU A 176 1.38 8.61 17.38
N LYS A 177 1.56 7.61 18.26
CA LYS A 177 2.74 7.52 19.15
C LYS A 177 4.06 7.49 18.37
N ILE A 178 4.13 6.73 17.27
CA ILE A 178 5.32 6.68 16.39
C ILE A 178 5.58 8.02 15.72
N LYS A 179 4.52 8.68 15.24
CA LYS A 179 4.60 9.99 14.59
C LYS A 179 5.09 11.07 15.55
N GLU A 180 4.55 11.13 16.77
CA GLU A 180 5.00 12.04 17.82
C GLU A 180 6.48 11.80 18.16
N ARG A 181 6.86 10.54 18.35
CA ARG A 181 8.26 10.19 18.68
C ARG A 181 9.23 10.53 17.55
N ASN A 182 8.86 10.28 16.30
CA ASN A 182 9.64 10.72 15.15
C ASN A 182 9.78 12.25 15.14
N ALA A 183 8.72 13.01 15.41
CA ALA A 183 8.79 14.47 15.47
C ALA A 183 9.67 14.98 16.63
N GLU A 184 9.71 14.28 17.76
CA GLU A 184 10.67 14.56 18.84
C GLU A 184 12.11 14.33 18.39
N TRP A 185 12.41 13.15 17.81
CA TRP A 185 13.76 12.85 17.34
C TRP A 185 14.23 13.85 16.28
N LYS A 186 13.35 14.22 15.34
CA LYS A 186 13.66 15.24 14.33
C LYS A 186 13.97 16.63 14.90
N ARG A 187 13.40 16.98 16.06
CA ARG A 187 13.69 18.26 16.73
C ARG A 187 15.00 18.21 17.51
N SER A 188 15.34 17.06 18.08
CA SER A 188 16.59 16.87 18.84
C SER A 188 17.80 16.61 17.97
N ASP A 189 17.58 16.06 16.77
CA ASP A 189 18.61 15.75 15.80
C ASP A 189 18.75 16.91 14.82
N SER A 190 19.95 17.50 14.73
CA SER A 190 20.25 18.58 13.78
C SER A 190 20.03 18.19 12.32
N GLU A 191 19.91 16.89 12.03
CA GLU A 191 19.77 16.33 10.69
C GLU A 191 18.34 15.85 10.37
N GLY A 192 17.39 15.98 11.31
CA GLY A 192 15.96 15.81 11.03
C GLY A 192 15.54 14.41 10.55
N LEU A 193 16.24 13.36 10.96
CA LEU A 193 16.06 12.01 10.43
C LEU A 193 14.76 11.33 10.90
N THR A 194 14.00 10.75 9.97
CA THR A 194 12.91 9.82 10.30
C THR A 194 13.51 8.46 10.68
N ARG A 195 13.38 8.05 11.95
CA ARG A 195 13.98 6.79 12.45
C ARG A 195 13.08 5.57 12.29
N ILE A 196 11.77 5.78 12.36
CA ILE A 196 10.76 4.73 12.16
C ILE A 196 9.91 5.05 10.94
N LEU A 197 9.87 4.15 9.96
CA LEU A 197 8.99 4.28 8.80
C LEU A 197 7.74 3.43 8.97
N VAL A 198 6.59 4.04 8.74
CA VAL A 198 5.29 3.38 8.91
C VAL A 198 4.72 2.95 7.57
N ASP A 199 4.16 1.74 7.53
CA ASP A 199 3.44 1.18 6.39
C ASP A 199 2.09 0.63 6.81
N LYS A 200 1.05 1.10 6.12
CA LYS A 200 -0.34 0.72 6.34
C LYS A 200 -0.97 0.48 4.97
N ALA A 201 -1.63 -0.65 4.84
CA ALA A 201 -2.36 -0.97 3.62
C ALA A 201 -3.56 -1.86 3.94
N GLN A 202 -4.59 -1.74 3.10
CA GLN A 202 -5.75 -2.61 3.12
C GLN A 202 -6.10 -3.01 1.70
N ARG A 203 -6.45 -4.29 1.52
CA ARG A 203 -7.00 -4.82 0.28
C ARG A 203 -8.30 -5.54 0.56
N ALA A 204 -9.39 -5.05 -0.03
CA ALA A 204 -10.61 -5.84 -0.13
C ALA A 204 -10.42 -6.91 -1.23
N PRO A 205 -10.82 -8.17 -0.98
CA PRO A 205 -10.74 -9.24 -1.98
C PRO A 205 -11.68 -8.98 -3.16
N TYR A 206 -12.85 -8.44 -2.85
CA TYR A 206 -13.91 -8.15 -3.79
C TYR A 206 -14.56 -6.82 -3.42
N ARG A 207 -14.95 -6.01 -4.41
CA ARG A 207 -15.63 -4.73 -4.17
C ARG A 207 -17.12 -4.98 -4.06
N LYS A 208 -17.72 -4.62 -2.93
CA LYS A 208 -19.17 -4.58 -2.79
C LYS A 208 -19.72 -3.39 -3.59
N PHE A 209 -21.01 -3.48 -3.93
CA PHE A 209 -21.74 -2.39 -4.56
C PHE A 209 -21.56 -1.09 -3.76
N ASP A 210 -21.36 0.00 -4.49
CA ASP A 210 -21.11 1.35 -3.96
C ASP A 210 -21.89 2.32 -4.84
N ASP A 211 -22.98 2.89 -4.31
CA ASP A 211 -23.89 3.79 -5.02
C ASP A 211 -23.15 4.96 -5.69
N SER A 212 -22.03 5.39 -5.11
CA SER A 212 -21.22 6.50 -5.64
C SER A 212 -20.37 6.13 -6.87
N LYS A 213 -20.14 4.83 -7.12
CA LYS A 213 -19.30 4.32 -8.21
C LYS A 213 -20.09 3.57 -9.28
N GLY A 214 -21.39 3.39 -9.07
CA GLY A 214 -22.28 2.70 -9.97
C GLY A 214 -22.04 1.19 -10.03
N PRO A 215 -22.76 0.48 -10.91
CA PRO A 215 -22.87 -0.98 -10.88
C PRO A 215 -21.73 -1.71 -11.60
N LEU A 216 -20.82 -0.97 -12.22
CA LEU A 216 -19.73 -1.50 -13.06
C LEU A 216 -18.51 -1.95 -12.24
N ASN A 217 -18.55 -1.83 -10.92
CA ASN A 217 -17.45 -2.19 -10.02
C ASN A 217 -17.52 -3.65 -9.52
N GLN A 218 -18.46 -4.45 -10.03
CA GLN A 218 -18.74 -5.83 -9.64
C GLN A 218 -18.60 -6.78 -10.83
N ILE A 219 -18.17 -8.01 -10.56
CA ILE A 219 -18.26 -9.13 -11.50
C ILE A 219 -19.71 -9.62 -11.49
N ARG A 220 -20.34 -9.58 -12.65
CA ARG A 220 -21.73 -9.99 -12.84
C ARG A 220 -21.77 -11.41 -13.40
N ILE A 221 -22.66 -12.23 -12.85
CA ILE A 221 -22.94 -13.59 -13.30
C ILE A 221 -24.35 -13.64 -13.86
N VAL A 222 -24.49 -14.17 -15.08
CA VAL A 222 -25.80 -14.52 -15.65
C VAL A 222 -26.21 -15.85 -15.04
N ALA A 223 -27.31 -15.87 -14.29
CA ALA A 223 -27.86 -17.08 -13.71
C ALA A 223 -28.67 -17.87 -14.75
N GLU A 224 -28.94 -19.15 -14.47
CA GLU A 224 -29.70 -20.03 -15.40
C GLU A 224 -31.12 -19.54 -15.69
N ASP A 225 -31.71 -18.75 -14.78
CA ASP A 225 -33.01 -18.10 -14.93
C ASP A 225 -32.96 -16.82 -15.79
N GLY A 226 -31.80 -16.47 -16.34
CA GLY A 226 -31.55 -15.26 -17.13
C GLY A 226 -31.37 -13.99 -16.29
N THR A 227 -31.39 -14.09 -14.95
CA THR A 227 -31.16 -12.93 -14.08
C THR A 227 -29.67 -12.65 -13.91
N VAL A 228 -29.30 -11.38 -13.83
CA VAL A 228 -27.90 -10.97 -13.59
C VAL A 228 -27.68 -10.72 -12.10
N LYS A 229 -26.73 -11.45 -11.50
CA LYS A 229 -26.42 -11.39 -10.06
C LYS A 229 -24.95 -11.00 -9.84
N ASP A 230 -24.67 -10.43 -8.67
CA ASP A 230 -23.30 -10.15 -8.23
C ASP A 230 -22.60 -11.47 -7.83
N LEU A 231 -21.36 -11.70 -8.30
CA LEU A 231 -20.54 -12.83 -7.89
C LEU A 231 -20.46 -12.95 -6.36
N GLY A 232 -20.34 -11.84 -5.64
CA GLY A 232 -20.26 -11.84 -4.18
C GLY A 232 -21.53 -12.31 -3.46
N LEU A 233 -22.67 -12.36 -4.16
CA LEU A 233 -23.94 -12.89 -3.64
C LEU A 233 -24.17 -14.36 -4.01
N VAL A 234 -23.60 -14.82 -5.12
CA VAL A 234 -23.80 -16.20 -5.62
C VAL A 234 -22.67 -17.16 -5.22
N SER A 235 -21.51 -16.62 -4.83
CA SER A 235 -20.36 -17.40 -4.36
C SER A 235 -20.16 -17.23 -2.87
N ASP A 236 -20.38 -18.30 -2.11
CA ASP A 236 -20.07 -18.35 -0.67
C ASP A 236 -18.58 -18.13 -0.41
N VAL A 237 -17.72 -18.59 -1.33
CA VAL A 237 -16.27 -18.40 -1.23
C VAL A 237 -15.93 -16.91 -1.30
N VAL A 238 -16.35 -16.21 -2.36
CA VAL A 238 -16.06 -14.78 -2.56
C VAL A 238 -16.74 -13.93 -1.49
N GLY A 239 -17.97 -14.25 -1.11
CA GLY A 239 -18.71 -13.57 -0.06
C GLY A 239 -18.07 -13.67 1.33
N ALA A 240 -17.39 -14.79 1.62
CA ALA A 240 -16.73 -15.03 2.90
C ALA A 240 -15.32 -14.41 3.01
N ILE A 241 -14.66 -14.05 1.90
CA ILE A 241 -13.29 -13.53 1.96
C ILE A 241 -13.27 -12.18 2.66
N ARG A 242 -12.46 -12.07 3.71
CA ARG A 242 -12.30 -10.83 4.48
C ARG A 242 -11.22 -9.93 3.89
N PRO A 243 -11.30 -8.61 4.09
CA PRO A 243 -10.20 -7.70 3.74
C PRO A 243 -8.89 -8.09 4.43
N PHE A 244 -7.80 -8.05 3.67
CA PHE A 244 -6.46 -8.08 4.20
C PHE A 244 -6.09 -6.68 4.69
N LYS A 245 -5.56 -6.56 5.90
CA LYS A 245 -5.05 -5.32 6.47
C LYS A 245 -3.65 -5.57 7.03
N LEU A 246 -2.75 -4.61 6.89
CA LEU A 246 -1.44 -4.62 7.52
C LEU A 246 -1.16 -3.28 8.19
N PHE A 247 -0.35 -3.34 9.24
CA PHE A 247 0.27 -2.18 9.86
C PHE A 247 1.65 -2.58 10.36
N ARG A 248 2.68 -1.94 9.80
CA ARG A 248 4.09 -2.28 10.01
C ARG A 248 4.91 -1.05 10.34
N ALA A 249 5.89 -1.23 11.19
CA ALA A 249 6.94 -0.27 11.44
C ALA A 249 8.29 -0.84 10.98
N TYR A 250 9.10 0.01 10.35
CA TYR A 250 10.43 -0.33 9.90
C TYR A 250 11.47 0.53 10.61
N HIS A 251 12.57 -0.07 11.04
CA HIS A 251 13.67 0.63 11.69
C HIS A 251 15.03 0.11 11.20
N ALA A 252 16.06 0.94 11.35
CA ALA A 252 17.43 0.54 11.08
C ALA A 252 17.84 -0.65 11.99
N PRO A 253 18.55 -1.67 11.46
CA PRO A 253 19.00 -2.81 12.28
C PRO A 253 19.89 -2.41 13.47
N SER A 254 20.63 -1.30 13.36
CA SER A 254 21.49 -0.75 14.41
C SER A 254 20.76 0.18 15.39
N ASP A 255 19.50 0.53 15.12
CA ASP A 255 18.73 1.46 15.93
C ASP A 255 17.89 0.71 16.98
N GLU A 256 18.58 0.36 18.07
CA GLU A 256 17.97 -0.35 19.21
C GLU A 256 16.97 0.50 19.98
N GLU A 257 17.12 1.83 19.98
CA GLU A 257 16.17 2.73 20.64
C GLU A 257 14.83 2.73 19.90
N ALA A 258 14.85 2.86 18.56
CA ALA A 258 13.64 2.79 17.75
C ALA A 258 12.97 1.43 17.86
N ARG A 259 13.76 0.34 17.82
CA ARG A 259 13.24 -1.02 18.02
C ARG A 259 12.55 -1.17 19.36
N LYS A 260 13.20 -0.75 20.45
CA LYS A 260 12.66 -0.84 21.80
C LYS A 260 11.38 -0.03 21.93
N PHE A 261 11.37 1.20 21.42
CA PHE A 261 10.18 2.05 21.44
C PHE A 261 8.98 1.38 20.77
N ILE A 262 9.14 0.79 19.58
CA ILE A 262 8.06 0.05 18.89
C ILE A 262 7.54 -1.10 19.75
N LEU A 263 8.43 -1.88 20.36
CA LEU A 263 8.03 -3.02 21.19
C LEU A 263 7.31 -2.57 22.47
N ASP A 264 7.79 -1.51 23.10
CA ASP A 264 7.23 -0.99 24.35
C ASP A 264 5.80 -0.48 24.13
N ILE A 265 5.54 0.29 23.07
CA ILE A 265 4.18 0.79 22.77
C ILE A 265 3.22 -0.33 22.35
N VAL A 266 3.70 -1.37 21.64
CA VAL A 266 2.88 -2.54 21.31
C VAL A 266 2.50 -3.30 22.58
N HIS A 267 3.45 -3.54 23.48
CA HIS A 267 3.17 -4.18 24.76
C HIS A 267 2.25 -3.34 25.66
N GLU A 268 2.36 -2.01 25.61
CA GLU A 268 1.48 -1.11 26.34
C GLU A 268 0.02 -1.24 25.86
N GLU A 269 -0.23 -1.23 24.55
CA GLU A 269 -1.57 -1.42 24.01
C GLU A 269 -2.16 -2.81 24.34
N ILE A 270 -1.33 -3.86 24.31
CA ILE A 270 -1.74 -5.20 24.72
C ILE A 270 -2.14 -5.24 26.20
N LYS A 271 -1.41 -4.53 27.07
CA LYS A 271 -1.73 -4.45 28.50
C LYS A 271 -3.00 -3.65 28.77
N ASN A 272 -3.20 -2.54 28.06
CA ASN A 272 -4.37 -1.67 28.25
C ASN A 272 -5.68 -2.34 27.81
N ALA A 273 -5.60 -3.38 26.98
CA ALA A 273 -6.76 -4.12 26.47
C ALA A 273 -7.18 -5.33 27.34
N ASN A 274 -6.34 -5.75 28.31
CA ASN A 274 -6.59 -6.84 29.25
C ASN A 274 -7.05 -6.30 30.61
#